data_AF-A0A7K2ZAH1-F1
#
_entry.id   AF-A0A7K2ZAH1-F1
#
_cell.length_a   1.000
_cell.length_b   1.000
_cell.length_c   1.000
_cell.angle_alpha   90.00
_cell.angle_beta   90.00
_cell.angle_gamma   90.00
#
_symmetry.space_group_name_H-M   'P 1'
#
loop_
_entity.id
_entity.type
_entity.pdbx_description
1 polymer ?
#
loop_
_entity_poly.entity_id
_entity_poly.type
_entity_poly.pdbx_seq_one_letter_code
_entity_poly.pdbx_strand_id
1 'polypeptide(L)' 'MISWIAADSRRLFLIVCAIAAVGLLSAQTVRPSCTYAVASFGGEAQQKEAAERGYQEAIAAGHCAPPHARWQFWRG' A
#
# COMPACT_ATOMS: atom_id res chain seq x y z
N MET A 1 -35.95 11.94 25.98
CA MET A 1 -34.85 11.01 26.28
C MET A 1 -34.35 10.20 25.06
N ILE A 2 -34.53 10.66 23.81
CA ILE A 2 -34.10 9.93 22.59
C ILE A 2 -32.73 10.41 22.06
N SER A 3 -32.26 11.58 22.51
CA SER A 3 -31.06 12.24 21.99
C SER A 3 -29.72 11.54 22.36
N TRP A 4 -29.69 10.77 23.46
CA TRP A 4 -28.47 10.09 23.92
C TRP A 4 -28.09 8.88 23.05
N ILE A 5 -29.07 8.16 22.50
CA ILE A 5 -28.84 6.96 21.67
C ILE A 5 -28.21 7.33 20.31
N ALA A 6 -28.60 8.48 19.75
CA ALA A 6 -28.09 8.97 18.47
C ALA A 6 -26.64 9.51 18.57
N ALA A 7 -26.25 10.04 19.73
CA ALA A 7 -24.88 10.50 19.96
C ALA A 7 -23.90 9.32 20.09
N ASP A 8 -24.35 8.22 20.71
CA ASP A 8 -23.57 7.00 20.90
C ASP A 8 -23.36 6.24 19.59
N SER A 9 -24.42 6.07 18.79
CA SER A 9 -24.32 5.40 17.48
C SER A 9 -23.43 6.13 16.49
N ARG A 10 -23.48 7.48 16.46
CA ARG A 10 -22.60 8.29 15.61
C ARG A 10 -21.14 8.17 16.04
N ARG A 11 -20.85 8.13 17.34
CA ARG A 11 -19.50 7.90 17.87
C ARG A 11 -18.99 6.51 17.52
N LEU A 12 -19.80 5.47 17.71
CA LEU A 12 -19.46 4.10 17.33
C LEU A 12 -19.15 4.00 15.84
N PHE A 13 -19.96 4.64 14.98
CA PHE A 13 -19.74 4.64 13.54
C PHE A 13 -18.41 5.32 13.17
N LEU A 14 -18.10 6.46 13.80
CA LEU A 14 -16.82 7.16 13.59
C LEU A 14 -15.62 6.31 14.03
N ILE A 15 -15.74 5.59 15.15
CA ILE A 15 -14.69 4.68 15.64
C ILE A 15 -14.47 3.54 14.64
N VAL A 16 -15.55 2.91 14.17
CA VAL A 16 -15.46 1.83 13.16
C VAL A 16 -14.82 2.34 11.87
N CYS A 17 -15.21 3.52 11.37
CA CYS A 17 -14.58 4.14 10.21
C CYS A 17 -13.09 4.44 10.44
N ALA A 18 -12.72 4.93 11.62
CA ALA A 18 -11.32 5.19 11.95
C ALA A 18 -10.49 3.91 11.96
N ILE A 19 -11.00 2.84 12.57
CA ILE A 19 -10.32 1.54 12.60
C ILE A 19 -10.20 0.96 11.18
N ALA A 20 -11.27 1.04 10.38
CA ALA A 20 -11.24 0.57 9.00
C ALA A 20 -10.24 1.35 8.13
N ALA A 21 -10.20 2.68 8.29
CA ALA A 21 -9.24 3.53 7.57
C ALA A 21 -7.80 3.20 7.96
N VAL A 22 -7.52 2.99 9.24
CA VAL A 22 -6.18 2.58 9.73
C VAL A 22 -5.81 1.18 9.23
N GLY A 23 -6.75 0.23 9.26
CA GLY A 23 -6.58 -1.11 8.70
C GLY A 23 -6.24 -1.06 7.22
N LEU A 24 -6.98 -0.28 6.44
CA LEU A 24 -6.74 -0.11 5.01
C LEU A 24 -5.37 0.55 4.75
N LEU A 25 -4.99 1.57 5.52
CA LEU A 25 -3.69 2.23 5.41
C LEU A 25 -2.53 1.28 5.74
N SER A 26 -2.72 0.41 6.73
CA SER A 26 -1.71 -0.56 7.15
C SER A 26 -1.50 -1.63 6.08
N ALA A 27 -2.57 -2.06 5.41
CA ALA A 27 -2.54 -3.04 4.33
C ALA A 27 -1.97 -2.49 3.01
N GLN A 28 -1.77 -1.17 2.89
CA GLN A 28 -1.12 -0.61 1.70
C GLN A 28 0.30 -1.16 1.57
N THR A 29 0.61 -1.71 0.40
CA THR A 29 1.94 -2.18 0.06
C THR A 29 2.80 -0.98 -0.31
N VAL A 30 3.96 -0.86 0.36
CA VAL A 30 4.95 0.17 0.04
C VAL A 30 6.08 -0.50 -0.70
N ARG A 31 6.44 0.08 -1.86
CA ARG A 31 7.63 -0.33 -2.59
C ARG A 31 8.88 0.29 -1.95
N PRO A 32 9.85 -0.50 -1.49
CA PRO A 32 11.14 0.04 -1.07
C PRO A 32 11.89 0.64 -2.26
N SER A 33 12.70 1.68 -1.99
CA SER A 33 13.52 2.35 -3.01
C SER A 33 14.55 1.36 -3.58
N CYS A 34 14.31 0.86 -4.79
CA CYS A 34 15.25 0.00 -5.50
C CYS A 34 15.58 0.60 -6.87
N THR A 35 16.87 0.68 -7.19
CA THR A 35 17.36 1.13 -8.49
C THR A 35 17.62 -0.08 -9.39
N TYR A 36 16.92 -0.18 -10.51
CA TYR A 36 17.11 -1.22 -11.50
C TYR A 36 17.01 -0.60 -12.90
N ALA A 37 17.77 -1.12 -13.85
CA ALA A 37 17.75 -0.66 -15.23
C ALA A 37 16.77 -1.52 -16.03
N VAL A 38 15.84 -0.90 -16.75
CA VAL A 38 14.96 -1.57 -17.70
C VAL A 38 15.06 -0.87 -19.03
N ALA A 39 15.43 -1.61 -20.08
CA ALA A 39 15.32 -1.12 -21.44
C ALA A 39 13.86 -1.34 -21.90
N SER A 40 13.12 -0.26 -22.10
CA SER A 40 11.78 -0.31 -22.70
C SER A 40 11.72 0.61 -23.91
N PHE A 41 11.24 0.05 -25.03
CA PHE A 41 11.02 0.78 -26.26
C PHE A 41 9.51 0.77 -26.52
N GLY A 42 8.82 1.86 -26.20
CA GLY A 42 7.37 1.93 -26.28
C GLY A 42 6.77 3.17 -25.61
N GLY A 43 5.45 3.32 -25.70
CA GLY A 43 4.70 4.41 -25.06
C GLY A 43 4.64 4.29 -23.53
N GLU A 44 4.11 5.31 -22.85
CA GLU A 44 4.11 5.40 -21.38
C GLU A 44 3.49 4.19 -20.67
N ALA A 45 2.43 3.61 -21.25
CA ALA A 45 1.81 2.39 -20.72
C ALA A 45 2.74 1.16 -20.80
N GLN A 46 3.46 1.00 -21.92
CA GLN A 46 4.45 -0.07 -22.10
C GLN A 46 5.68 0.15 -21.23
N GLN A 47 6.08 1.40 -20.99
CA GLN A 47 7.16 1.71 -20.06
C GLN A 47 6.77 1.36 -18.62
N LYS A 48 5.53 1.66 -18.19
CA LYS A 48 5.01 1.26 -16.87
C LYS A 48 4.98 -0.25 -16.71
N GLU A 49 4.50 -0.98 -17.71
CA GLU A 49 4.43 -2.43 -17.66
C GLU A 49 5.82 -3.07 -17.67
N ALA A 50 6.75 -2.55 -18.47
CA ALA A 50 8.15 -2.99 -18.49
C ALA A 50 8.85 -2.70 -17.15
N ALA A 51 8.61 -1.53 -16.55
CA ALA A 51 9.15 -1.21 -15.23
C ALA A 51 8.60 -2.16 -14.16
N GLU A 52 7.30 -2.46 -14.18
CA GLU A 52 6.68 -3.42 -13.27
C GLU A 52 7.31 -4.81 -13.38
N ARG A 53 7.50 -5.28 -14.62
CA ARG A 53 8.10 -6.58 -14.91
C ARG A 53 9.57 -6.62 -14.51
N GLY A 54 10.34 -5.58 -14.84
CA GLY A 54 11.75 -5.46 -14.45
C GLY A 54 11.94 -5.41 -12.93
N TYR A 55 11.02 -4.78 -12.20
CA TYR A 55 11.04 -4.80 -10.73
C TYR A 55 10.78 -6.21 -10.18
N GLN A 56 9.83 -6.95 -10.75
CA GLN A 56 9.57 -8.34 -10.33
C GLN A 56 10.77 -9.25 -10.61
N GLU A 57 11.43 -9.09 -11.75
CA GLU A 57 12.65 -9.83 -12.08
C GLU A 57 13.79 -9.47 -11.13
N ALA A 58 13.96 -8.20 -10.77
CA ALA A 58 14.96 -7.77 -9.80
C ALA A 58 14.68 -8.32 -8.39
N ILE A 59 13.42 -8.51 -8.00
CA ILE A 59 13.07 -9.23 -6.77
C ILE A 59 13.46 -10.70 -6.87
N ALA A 60 13.11 -11.36 -7.98
CA ALA A 60 13.42 -12.78 -8.18
C ALA A 60 14.93 -13.06 -8.18
N ALA A 61 15.72 -12.12 -8.71
CA ALA A 61 17.18 -12.17 -8.69
C ALA A 61 17.81 -11.80 -7.33
N GLY A 62 17.00 -11.39 -6.34
CA GLY A 62 17.47 -10.97 -5.02
C GLY A 62 18.13 -9.58 -5.00
N HIS A 63 18.03 -8.81 -6.07
CA HIS A 63 18.56 -7.45 -6.16
C HIS A 63 17.64 -6.41 -5.51
N CYS A 64 16.33 -6.66 -5.46
CA CYS A 64 15.35 -5.80 -4.80
C CYS A 64 14.58 -6.55 -3.71
N ALA A 65 14.22 -5.83 -2.65
CA ALA A 65 13.29 -6.34 -1.65
C ALA A 65 11.85 -6.34 -2.19
N PRO A 66 11.04 -7.37 -1.88
CA PRO A 66 9.64 -7.40 -2.27
C PRO A 66 8.86 -6.26 -1.61
N PRO A 67 7.75 -5.80 -2.24
CA PRO A 67 6.87 -4.83 -1.63
C PRO A 67 6.29 -5.43 -0.36
N HIS A 68 6.40 -4.69 0.73
CA HIS A 68 5.92 -5.12 2.03
C HIS A 68 4.78 -4.20 2.47
N ALA A 69 3.92 -4.73 3.32
CA ALA A 69 2.87 -3.93 3.91
C ALA A 69 3.48 -2.81 4.77
N ARG A 70 2.92 -1.61 4.69
CA ARG A 70 3.45 -0.38 5.31
C ARG A 70 3.70 -0.52 6.81
N TRP A 71 2.89 -1.32 7.49
CA TRP A 71 3.03 -1.60 8.92
C TRP A 71 4.33 -2.32 9.28
N GLN A 72 5.00 -2.99 8.35
CA GLN A 72 6.30 -3.62 8.63
C GLN A 72 7.38 -2.58 8.96
N PHE A 73 7.30 -1.36 8.40
CA PHE A 73 8.20 -0.26 8.77
C PHE A 73 8.01 0.17 10.24
N TRP A 74 6.84 -0.09 10.82
CA TRP A 74 6.54 0.28 12.21
C TRP A 74 7.07 -0.76 13.20
N ARG A 75 7.49 -1.93 12.71
CA ARG A 75 8.05 -3.00 13.54
C ARG A 75 9.54 -2.83 13.85
N GLY A 76 10.24 -1.91 13.18
CA GLY A 76 11.69 -1.71 13.34
C GLY A 76 12.49 -2.61 12.40
#